data_AF-A0AAD9DHY3-F1
#
_entry.id   AF-A0AAD9DHY3-F1
#
_cell.length_a   1.000
_cell.length_b   1.000
_cell.length_c   1.000
_cell.angle_alpha   90.00
_cell.angle_beta   90.00
_cell.angle_gamma   90.00
#
_symmetry.space_group_name_H-M   'P 1'
#
loop_
_entity.id
_entity.type
_entity.pdbx_description
1 polymer ?
#
loop_
_entity_poly.entity_id
_entity_poly.type
_entity_poly.pdbx_seq_one_letter_code
_entity_poly.pdbx_strand_id
1 'polypeptide(L)' 'MNARSVCFTLLRFVRVVSSPRHPVMLFLDDIQWADSTALDVIHAILSDMMGSCMFFVGTYRDNECR' A
#
# COMPACT_ATOMS: atom_id res chain seq x y z
N MET A 1 15.53 -6.85 7.16
CA MET A 1 14.15 -6.56 7.61
C MET A 1 13.22 -7.67 7.14
N ASN A 2 12.31 -8.16 7.97
CA ASN A 2 11.32 -9.19 7.58
C ASN A 2 10.07 -8.50 7.00
N ALA A 3 9.53 -9.00 5.88
CA ALA A 3 8.33 -8.49 5.21
C ALA A 3 7.13 -8.33 6.15
N ARG A 4 6.94 -9.23 7.13
CA ARG A 4 5.87 -9.08 8.14
C ARG A 4 6.02 -7.83 8.99
N SER A 5 7.24 -7.50 9.39
CA SER A 5 7.51 -6.30 10.20
C SER A 5 7.27 -5.02 9.40
N VAL A 6 7.65 -5.04 8.12
CA VAL A 6 7.37 -3.94 7.18
C VAL A 6 5.86 -3.75 7.01
N CYS A 7 5.14 -4.83 6.72
CA CYS A 7 3.68 -4.82 6.59
C CYS A 7 3.00 -4.24 7.84
N PHE A 8 3.35 -4.76 9.02
CA PHE A 8 2.79 -4.28 10.29
C PHE A 8 3.06 -2.79 10.52
N THR A 9 4.27 -2.32 10.22
CA THR A 9 4.66 -0.92 10.41
C THR A 9 3.89 0.01 9.46
N LEU A 10 3.80 -0.35 8.18
CA LEU A 10 3.08 0.45 7.18
C LEU A 10 1.57 0.49 7.47
N LEU A 11 0.97 -0.63 7.86
CA LEU A 11 -0.44 -0.67 8.28
C LEU A 11 -0.71 0.30 9.43
N ARG A 12 0.12 0.26 10.48
CA ARG A 12 -0.02 1.19 11.61
C ARG A 12 0.18 2.65 11.17
N PHE A 13 1.15 2.90 10.28
CA PHE A 13 1.40 4.23 9.76
C PHE A 13 0.16 4.78 9.04
N VAL A 14 -0.41 4.01 8.11
CA VAL A 14 -1.63 4.37 7.37
C VAL A 14 -2.79 4.69 8.30
N ARG A 15 -3.01 3.88 9.35
CA ARG A 15 -4.05 4.14 10.35
C ARG A 15 -3.89 5.45 11.11
N VAL A 16 -2.64 5.89 11.34
CA VAL A 16 -2.37 7.13 12.07
C VAL A 16 -2.49 8.35 11.17
N VAL A 17 -2.09 8.24 9.90
CA VAL A 17 -2.11 9.37 8.97
C VAL A 17 -3.43 9.54 8.24
N SER A 18 -4.29 8.52 8.23
CA SER A 18 -5.57 8.52 7.51
C SER A 18 -6.75 8.54 8.47
N SER A 19 -7.75 9.37 8.15
CA SER A 19 -9.06 9.36 8.81
C SER A 19 -10.11 9.99 7.89
N PRO A 20 -11.42 9.84 8.14
CA PRO A 20 -12.45 10.49 7.31
C PRO A 20 -12.30 12.02 7.27
N ARG A 21 -11.72 12.63 8.30
CA ARG A 21 -11.44 14.08 8.36
C ARG A 21 -10.13 14.46 7.64
N HIS A 22 -9.22 13.51 7.49
CA HIS A 22 -7.91 13.67 6.86
C HIS A 22 -7.67 12.52 5.87
N PRO A 23 -8.31 12.55 4.69
CA PRO A 23 -8.10 11.53 3.68
C PRO A 23 -6.68 11.62 3.14
N VAL A 24 -6.07 10.46 2.85
CA VAL A 24 -4.72 10.38 2.27
C VAL A 24 -4.75 9.64 0.94
N MET A 25 -3.82 10.00 0.05
CA MET A 25 -3.58 9.28 -1.19
C MET A 25 -2.30 8.45 -1.05
N LEU A 26 -2.39 7.14 -1.32
CA LEU A 26 -1.24 6.27 -1.52
C LEU A 26 -0.99 6.15 -3.02
N PHE A 27 0.09 6.77 -3.49
CA PHE A 27 0.56 6.67 -4.87
C PHE A 27 1.78 5.76 -4.94
N LEU A 28 1.72 4.72 -5.78
CA LEU A 28 2.84 3.84 -6.07
C LEU A 28 3.16 3.87 -7.56
N ASP A 29 4.40 4.24 -7.88
CA ASP A 29 4.91 4.21 -9.24
C ASP A 29 5.51 2.83 -9.54
N ASP A 30 5.50 2.43 -10.81
CA ASP A 30 6.21 1.27 -11.34
C ASP A 30 5.87 -0.06 -10.63
N ILE A 31 4.58 -0.31 -10.38
CA ILE A 31 4.10 -1.52 -9.67
C ILE A 31 4.54 -2.82 -10.37
N GLN A 32 4.82 -2.79 -11.67
CA GLN A 32 5.30 -3.95 -12.42
C GLN A 32 6.61 -4.56 -11.87
N TRP A 33 7.38 -3.82 -11.09
CA TRP A 33 8.62 -4.31 -10.46
C TRP A 33 8.40 -4.98 -9.10
N ALA A 34 7.18 -4.94 -8.55
CA ALA A 34 6.86 -5.55 -7.27
C ALA A 34 6.86 -7.08 -7.36
N ASP A 35 7.55 -7.74 -6.43
CA ASP A 35 7.43 -9.18 -6.24
C ASP A 35 6.14 -9.54 -5.48
N SER A 36 5.84 -10.83 -5.36
CA SER A 36 4.64 -11.29 -4.65
C SER A 36 4.60 -10.80 -3.19
N THR A 37 5.76 -10.70 -2.54
CA THR A 37 5.86 -10.26 -1.15
C THR A 37 5.48 -8.78 -1.01
N ALA A 38 5.91 -7.92 -1.94
CA ALA A 38 5.54 -6.52 -1.99
C ALA A 38 4.05 -6.34 -2.32
N LEU A 39 3.51 -7.13 -3.26
CA LEU A 39 2.08 -7.13 -3.59
C LEU A 39 1.23 -7.56 -2.39
N ASP A 40 1.66 -8.55 -1.60
CA ASP A 40 0.98 -8.95 -0.35
C ASP A 40 0.91 -7.80 0.67
N VAL A 41 1.96 -6.98 0.75
CA VAL A 41 1.98 -5.79 1.62
C VAL A 41 0.97 -4.75 1.14
N ILE A 42 0.94 -4.47 -0.16
CA ILE A 42 -0.02 -3.54 -0.76
C ILE A 42 -1.44 -4.04 -0.51
N HIS A 43 -1.70 -5.33 -0.76
CA HIS A 43 -2.99 -5.95 -0.51
C HIS A 43 -3.42 -5.84 0.96
N ALA A 44 -2.50 -6.07 1.90
CA ALA A 44 -2.78 -5.94 3.32
C ALA A 44 -3.17 -4.49 3.69
N ILE A 45 -2.45 -3.50 3.17
CA ILE A 45 -2.75 -2.08 3.40
C ILE A 45 -4.13 -1.69 2.83
N LEU A 46 -4.45 -2.14 1.62
CA LEU A 46 -5.74 -1.83 0.97
C LEU A 46 -6.93 -2.55 1.61
N SER A 47 -6.70 -3.74 2.19
CA SER A 47 -7.75 -4.51 2.87
C SER A 47 -8.11 -3.97 4.26
N ASP A 48 -7.27 -3.09 4.82
CA ASP A 48 -7.44 -2.56 6.16
C ASP A 48 -8.27 -1.28 6.18
N MET A 49 -9.60 -1.43 6.21
CA MET A 49 -10.57 -0.34 6.25
C MET A 49 -10.94 0.14 7.67
N MET A 50 -10.08 -0.10 8.67
CA MET A 50 -10.36 0.19 10.09
C MET A 50 -10.36 1.70 10.40
N GLY A 51 -11.37 2.44 9.92
CA GLY A 51 -11.52 3.88 10.14
C GLY A 51 -10.54 4.74 9.34
N SER A 52 -9.71 4.13 8.50
CA SER A 52 -8.86 4.78 7.51
C SER A 52 -9.69 5.33 6.36
N CYS A 53 -9.32 6.50 5.83
CA CYS A 53 -9.86 7.03 4.59
C CYS A 53 -8.70 7.25 3.63
N MET A 54 -8.57 6.34 2.67
CA MET A 54 -7.44 6.32 1.75
C MET A 54 -7.91 6.14 0.31
N PHE A 55 -7.28 6.86 -0.61
CA PHE A 55 -7.41 6.66 -2.04
C PHE A 55 -6.10 6.07 -2.58
N PHE A 56 -6.19 5.01 -3.37
CA PHE A 56 -5.02 4.33 -3.92
C PHE A 56 -4.89 4.58 -5.41
N VAL A 57 -3.67 4.90 -5.85
CA VAL A 57 -3.31 5.05 -7.27
C VAL A 57 -2.02 4.29 -7.53
N GLY A 58 -2.04 3.44 -8.55
CA GLY A 58 -0.89 2.69 -9.00
C GLY A 58 -0.62 2.94 -10.48
N THR A 59 0.64 3.11 -10.86
CA THR A 59 1.05 3.06 -12.28
C THR A 59 1.57 1.66 -12.60
N TYR A 60 1.33 1.23 -13.82
CA TYR A 60 1.76 -0.08 -14.30
C TYR A 60 2.07 0.04 -15.79
N ARG A 61 3.24 -0.48 -16.19
CA ARG A 61 3.64 -0.64 -17.59
C ARG A 61 3.66 -2.12 -17.93
N ASP A 62 2.85 -2.49 -18.91
CA ASP A 62 2.70 -3.87 -19.40
C ASP A 62 3.99 -4.41 -20.06
N ASN A 63 4.77 -3.52 -20.67
CA ASN A 63 5.97 -3.85 -21.43
C ASN A 63 7.26 -3.98 -20.60
N GLU A 64 7.19 -3.79 -19.28
CA GLU A 64 8.35 -3.83 -18.37
C GLU A 64 8.29 -5.01 -17.38
N CYS A 65 7.42 -6.01 -17.61
CA CYS A 65 7.40 -7.24 -16.83
C CYS A 65 8.52 -8.19 -17.29
N ARG A 66 9.47 -8.46 -16.40
CA ARG A 66 10.49 -9.50 -16.59
C ARG A 66 9.91 -10.90 -16.50
#